data_AF-A0A1V4SKF9-F1
#
_entry.id   AF-A0A1V4SKF9-F1
#
_cell.length_a   1.000
_cell.length_b   1.000
_cell.length_c   1.000
_cell.angle_alpha   90.00
_cell.angle_beta   90.00
_cell.angle_gamma   90.00
#
_symmetry.space_group_name_H-M   'P 1'
#
loop_
_entity.id
_entity.type
_entity.pdbx_description
1 polymer ?
#
loop_
_entity_poly.entity_id
_entity_poly.type
_entity_poly.pdbx_seq_one_letter_code
_entity_poly.pdbx_strand_id
1 'polypeptide(L)'
;METLDRLYQAEKELNALGLLLAKDFPHYFCTPLNAVIFAQLGTDGIHYCIIKGEKELENSPVYVVSPMMPGHYVELVGRNLIDFLSLVISCKDASALEYISYAPKDKFEEFIDEIRKQQLDDWDYNKRVEAAVNELQNAFGLQNIEDVYCHVNETKSNLSYHANMAFSKEYSDSIG
;
A
#
# COMPACT_ATOMS: atom_id res chain seq x y z
N MET A 1 17.42 -4.21 13.22
CA MET A 1 16.11 -4.85 13.07
C MET A 1 15.58 -4.38 11.74
N GLU A 2 15.37 -5.30 10.81
CA GLU A 2 14.90 -4.98 9.45
C GLU A 2 13.56 -4.25 9.54
N THR A 3 13.33 -3.26 8.67
CA THR A 3 12.11 -2.41 8.77
C THR A 3 10.83 -3.24 8.69
N LEU A 4 10.85 -4.37 7.97
CA LEU A 4 9.75 -5.35 7.92
C LEU A 4 9.44 -6.01 9.28
N ASP A 5 10.46 -6.36 10.07
CA ASP A 5 10.26 -6.94 11.41
C ASP A 5 9.60 -5.94 12.36
N ARG A 6 9.95 -4.66 12.18
CA ARG A 6 9.40 -3.56 12.99
C ARG A 6 7.92 -3.35 12.73
N LEU A 7 7.40 -3.69 11.54
CA LEU A 7 5.97 -3.60 11.25
C LEU A 7 5.15 -4.45 12.22
N TYR A 8 5.61 -5.66 12.55
CA TYR A 8 4.90 -6.55 13.48
C TYR A 8 4.79 -5.98 14.89
N GLN A 9 5.68 -5.09 15.29
CA GLN A 9 5.57 -4.41 16.58
C GLN A 9 4.52 -3.28 16.57
N ALA A 10 4.11 -2.82 15.38
CA ALA A 10 3.11 -1.78 15.18
C ALA A 10 1.82 -2.32 14.52
N GLU A 11 1.59 -3.65 14.59
CA GLU A 11 0.47 -4.32 13.92
C GLU A 11 -0.88 -3.69 14.30
N LYS A 12 -1.05 -3.33 15.58
CA LYS A 12 -2.28 -2.71 16.07
C LYS A 12 -2.54 -1.35 15.39
N GLU A 13 -1.51 -0.54 15.26
CA GLU A 13 -1.58 0.78 14.64
C GLU A 13 -1.81 0.65 13.13
N LEU A 14 -1.14 -0.29 12.46
CA LEU A 14 -1.35 -0.56 11.03
C LEU A 14 -2.77 -1.07 10.76
N ASN A 15 -3.30 -1.95 11.61
CA ASN A 15 -4.68 -2.44 11.53
C ASN A 15 -5.70 -1.31 11.69
N ALA A 16 -5.41 -0.29 12.52
CA ALA A 16 -6.28 0.88 12.67
C ALA A 16 -6.36 1.72 11.39
N LEU A 17 -5.40 1.58 10.48
CA LEU A 17 -5.36 2.21 9.15
C LEU A 17 -5.77 1.24 8.03
N GLY A 18 -6.37 0.09 8.36
CA GLY A 18 -6.80 -0.90 7.37
C GLY A 18 -5.68 -1.70 6.71
N LEU A 19 -4.44 -1.61 7.22
CA LEU A 19 -3.30 -2.37 6.72
C LEU A 19 -3.05 -3.61 7.58
N LEU A 20 -3.53 -4.76 7.14
CA LEU A 20 -3.43 -6.02 7.88
C LEU A 20 -2.14 -6.76 7.49
N LEU A 21 -1.23 -6.98 8.43
CA LEU A 21 0.00 -7.71 8.15
C LEU A 21 -0.26 -9.17 7.74
N ALA A 22 0.53 -9.67 6.79
CA ALA A 22 0.37 -11.02 6.27
C ALA A 22 1.73 -11.70 6.06
N LYS A 23 1.89 -12.89 6.64
CA LYS A 23 3.08 -13.75 6.48
C LYS A 23 2.89 -14.82 5.40
N ASP A 24 1.70 -15.40 5.35
CA ASP A 24 1.38 -16.56 4.51
C ASP A 24 0.12 -16.29 3.66
N PHE A 25 0.11 -15.16 2.94
CA PHE A 25 -1.02 -14.80 2.08
C PHE A 25 -0.97 -15.59 0.76
N PRO A 26 -2.10 -16.12 0.26
CA PRO A 26 -2.12 -16.83 -1.01
C PRO A 26 -1.74 -15.91 -2.18
N HIS A 27 -0.97 -16.45 -3.12
CA HIS A 27 -0.69 -15.78 -4.38
C HIS A 27 -1.93 -15.90 -5.28
N TYR A 28 -2.41 -14.77 -5.77
CA TYR A 28 -3.41 -14.71 -6.82
C TYR A 28 -2.75 -14.89 -8.19
N PHE A 29 -3.56 -15.15 -9.22
CA PHE A 29 -3.07 -15.35 -10.59
C PHE A 29 -2.18 -14.19 -11.07
N CYS A 30 -2.47 -12.96 -10.63
CA CYS A 30 -1.74 -11.74 -10.94
C CYS A 30 -0.67 -11.34 -9.91
N THR A 31 -0.46 -12.11 -8.84
CA THR A 31 0.63 -11.85 -7.91
C THR A 31 1.97 -12.23 -8.57
N PRO A 32 2.96 -11.32 -8.62
CA PRO A 32 4.29 -11.66 -9.13
C PRO A 32 4.92 -12.83 -8.38
N LEU A 33 5.56 -13.75 -9.10
CA LEU A 33 6.18 -14.95 -8.55
C LEU A 33 7.34 -14.65 -7.59
N ASN A 34 7.99 -13.50 -7.79
CA ASN A 34 9.06 -13.00 -6.93
C ASN A 34 8.57 -11.96 -5.91
N ALA A 35 7.27 -11.88 -5.65
CA ALA A 35 6.70 -11.00 -4.63
C ALA A 35 6.95 -11.56 -3.22
N VAL A 36 7.29 -10.65 -2.30
CA VAL A 36 7.23 -10.84 -0.85
C VAL A 36 6.02 -10.06 -0.37
N ILE A 37 4.92 -10.76 -0.12
CA ILE A 37 3.69 -10.18 0.41
C ILE A 37 3.90 -9.89 1.89
N PHE A 38 3.55 -8.68 2.34
CA PHE A 38 3.72 -8.29 3.74
C PHE A 38 2.44 -7.74 4.38
N ALA A 39 1.46 -7.32 3.58
CA ALA A 39 0.20 -6.80 4.08
C ALA A 39 -0.96 -6.98 3.09
N GLN A 40 -2.19 -6.85 3.57
CA GLN A 40 -3.44 -6.94 2.80
C GLN A 40 -4.49 -5.96 3.32
N LEU A 41 -5.52 -5.70 2.51
CA LEU A 41 -6.68 -4.91 2.92
C LEU A 41 -7.80 -5.75 3.56
N GLY A 42 -7.71 -7.09 3.46
CA GLY A 42 -8.76 -7.99 3.96
C GLY A 42 -10.01 -8.05 3.09
N THR A 43 -10.02 -7.41 1.92
CA THR A 43 -11.08 -7.47 0.91
C THR A 43 -10.51 -7.85 -0.45
N ASP A 44 -11.29 -8.58 -1.25
CA ASP A 44 -11.06 -8.85 -2.68
C ASP A 44 -9.68 -9.41 -3.08
N GLY A 45 -8.95 -9.95 -2.10
CA GLY A 45 -7.58 -10.41 -2.30
C GLY A 45 -6.55 -9.30 -2.47
N ILE A 46 -6.90 -8.04 -2.20
CA ILE A 46 -5.98 -6.90 -2.37
C ILE A 46 -4.84 -6.99 -1.36
N HIS A 47 -3.61 -6.94 -1.86
CA HIS A 47 -2.41 -7.07 -1.04
C HIS A 47 -1.26 -6.18 -1.49
N TYR A 48 -0.35 -5.90 -0.55
CA TYR A 48 0.87 -5.15 -0.78
C TYR A 48 2.06 -6.09 -0.72
N CYS A 49 2.96 -5.90 -1.68
CA CYS A 49 4.16 -6.70 -1.78
C CYS A 49 5.37 -5.87 -2.18
N ILE A 50 6.53 -6.42 -1.86
CA ILE A 50 7.82 -5.99 -2.38
C ILE A 50 8.25 -6.98 -3.44
N ILE A 51 8.80 -6.52 -4.56
CA ILE A 51 9.36 -7.40 -5.58
C ILE A 51 10.82 -7.69 -5.22
N LYS A 52 11.13 -8.96 -4.96
CA LYS A 52 12.48 -9.38 -4.65
C LYS A 52 13.39 -9.14 -5.87
N GLY A 53 14.38 -8.29 -5.68
CA GLY A 53 15.38 -7.91 -6.67
C GLY A 53 16.77 -7.78 -6.07
N GLU A 54 17.58 -6.89 -6.62
CA GLU A 54 18.97 -6.67 -6.16
C GLU A 54 19.07 -5.78 -4.91
N LYS A 55 18.04 -4.97 -4.63
CA LYS A 55 17.98 -4.13 -3.44
C LYS A 55 17.59 -4.95 -2.22
N GLU A 56 18.06 -4.52 -1.05
CA GLU A 56 17.52 -4.97 0.24
C GLU A 56 16.00 -4.77 0.28
N LEU A 57 15.27 -5.67 0.95
CA LEU A 57 13.80 -5.65 0.94
C LEU A 57 13.23 -4.31 1.43
N GLU A 58 13.80 -3.73 2.49
CA GLU A 58 13.34 -2.45 3.03
C GLU A 58 13.53 -1.26 2.09
N ASN A 59 14.49 -1.34 1.16
CA ASN A 59 14.78 -0.31 0.15
C ASN A 59 14.13 -0.61 -1.21
N SER A 60 13.38 -1.71 -1.28
CA SER A 60 12.72 -2.15 -2.50
C SER A 60 11.34 -1.48 -2.63
N PRO A 61 10.91 -1.16 -3.85
CA PRO A 61 9.61 -0.57 -4.13
C PRO A 61 8.46 -1.43 -3.63
N VAL A 62 7.38 -0.76 -3.22
CA VAL A 62 6.14 -1.38 -2.77
C VAL A 62 5.10 -1.27 -3.88
N TYR A 63 4.46 -2.40 -4.15
CA TYR A 63 3.38 -2.55 -5.11
C TYR A 63 2.10 -2.94 -4.41
N VAL A 64 0.98 -2.45 -4.94
CA VAL A 64 -0.34 -3.01 -4.67
C VAL A 64 -0.67 -4.04 -5.75
N VAL A 65 -1.31 -5.14 -5.35
CA VAL A 65 -1.87 -6.15 -6.23
C VAL A 65 -3.38 -6.18 -6.01
N SER A 66 -4.15 -5.95 -7.07
CA SER A 66 -5.62 -5.87 -7.06
C SER A 66 -6.24 -6.90 -8.00
N PRO A 67 -6.55 -8.12 -7.53
CA PRO A 67 -7.09 -9.19 -8.38
C PRO A 67 -8.39 -8.83 -9.10
N MET A 68 -9.18 -7.92 -8.53
CA MET A 68 -10.48 -7.49 -9.06
C MET A 68 -10.40 -6.26 -9.98
N MET A 69 -9.19 -5.78 -10.32
CA MET A 69 -9.00 -4.59 -11.16
C MET A 69 -8.31 -4.89 -12.49
N PRO A 70 -9.06 -5.34 -13.52
CA PRO A 70 -8.52 -5.55 -14.86
C PRO A 70 -7.81 -4.32 -15.41
N GLY A 71 -6.61 -4.52 -15.95
CA GLY A 71 -5.75 -3.45 -16.48
C GLY A 71 -4.89 -2.75 -15.43
N HIS A 72 -5.18 -2.94 -14.14
CA HIS A 72 -4.46 -2.35 -13.01
C HIS A 72 -4.14 -3.39 -11.93
N TYR A 73 -3.83 -4.62 -12.36
CA TYR A 73 -3.64 -5.75 -11.45
C TYR A 73 -2.45 -5.56 -10.51
N VAL A 74 -1.37 -4.91 -10.95
CA VAL A 74 -0.17 -4.65 -10.16
C VAL A 74 0.30 -3.24 -10.45
N GLU A 75 0.33 -2.40 -9.43
CA GLU A 75 0.67 -0.98 -9.58
C GLU A 75 1.70 -0.55 -8.54
N LEU A 76 2.67 0.25 -8.96
CA LEU A 76 3.68 0.82 -8.08
C LEU A 76 3.04 1.89 -7.20
N VAL A 77 3.18 1.78 -5.89
CA VAL A 77 2.57 2.74 -4.95
C VAL A 77 3.59 3.43 -4.05
N GLY A 78 4.73 2.79 -3.75
CA GLY A 78 5.75 3.36 -2.87
C GLY A 78 7.16 3.07 -3.36
N ARG A 79 8.07 4.02 -3.13
CA ARG A 79 9.48 3.92 -3.53
C ARG A 79 10.27 2.92 -2.69
N ASN A 80 9.84 2.76 -1.44
CA ASN A 80 10.34 1.85 -0.43
C ASN A 80 9.32 1.74 0.71
N LEU A 81 9.63 0.98 1.76
CA LEU A 81 8.69 0.75 2.85
C LEU A 81 8.38 2.00 3.69
N ILE A 82 9.36 2.89 3.91
CA ILE A 82 9.15 4.16 4.66
C ILE A 82 8.27 5.13 3.87
N ASP A 83 8.50 5.23 2.56
CA ASP A 83 7.69 6.01 1.64
C ASP A 83 6.24 5.49 1.60
N PHE A 84 6.07 4.18 1.50
CA PHE A 84 4.76 3.53 1.57
C PHE A 84 4.01 3.83 2.88
N LEU A 85 4.67 3.66 4.04
CA LEU A 85 4.04 3.97 5.32
C LEU A 85 3.69 5.45 5.46
N SER A 86 4.53 6.35 4.92
CA SER A 86 4.24 7.79 4.88
C SER A 86 2.98 8.08 4.06
N LEU A 87 2.77 7.37 2.95
CA LEU A 87 1.54 7.47 2.16
C LEU A 87 0.31 6.96 2.94
N VAL A 88 0.42 5.80 3.60
CA VAL A 88 -0.68 5.24 4.41
C VAL A 88 -1.12 6.21 5.51
N ILE A 89 -0.18 6.78 6.29
CA ILE A 89 -0.55 7.73 7.35
C ILE A 89 -1.13 9.04 6.82
N SER A 90 -0.71 9.46 5.61
CA SER A 90 -1.21 10.69 4.98
C SER A 90 -2.65 10.53 4.52
N CYS A 91 -2.99 9.35 4.00
CA CYS A 91 -4.35 8.98 3.63
C CYS A 91 -5.22 8.57 4.83
N LYS A 92 -4.60 8.16 5.94
CA LYS A 92 -5.24 7.59 7.13
C LYS A 92 -6.08 6.34 6.85
N ASP A 93 -5.82 5.69 5.72
CA ASP A 93 -6.48 4.48 5.26
C ASP A 93 -5.62 3.85 4.16
N ALA A 94 -5.28 2.58 4.30
CA ALA A 94 -4.46 1.87 3.33
C ALA A 94 -5.18 1.65 2.00
N SER A 95 -6.52 1.50 2.00
CA SER A 95 -7.30 1.30 0.78
C SER A 95 -7.16 2.45 -0.22
N ALA A 96 -6.85 3.65 0.26
CA ALA A 96 -6.53 4.80 -0.58
C ALA A 96 -5.35 4.54 -1.52
N LEU A 97 -4.38 3.71 -1.12
CA LEU A 97 -3.23 3.38 -1.96
C LEU A 97 -3.55 2.39 -3.07
N GLU A 98 -4.59 1.57 -2.88
CA GLU A 98 -5.14 0.79 -3.98
C GLU A 98 -5.89 1.71 -4.95
N TYR A 99 -6.77 2.55 -4.43
CA TYR A 99 -7.63 3.40 -5.24
C TYR A 99 -6.85 4.43 -6.07
N ILE A 100 -5.86 5.10 -5.47
CA ILE A 100 -4.99 6.08 -6.15
C ILE A 100 -4.19 5.48 -7.31
N SER A 101 -4.01 4.15 -7.29
CA SER A 101 -3.17 3.47 -8.26
C SER A 101 -3.80 3.44 -9.66
N TYR A 102 -5.12 3.61 -9.77
CA TYR A 102 -5.84 3.64 -11.05
C TYR A 102 -6.85 4.79 -11.18
N ALA A 103 -7.32 5.36 -10.08
CA ALA A 103 -8.34 6.40 -10.12
C ALA A 103 -7.77 7.74 -10.63
N PRO A 104 -8.56 8.52 -11.38
CA PRO A 104 -8.21 9.90 -11.69
C PRO A 104 -8.26 10.78 -10.43
N LYS A 105 -7.56 11.93 -10.47
CA LYS A 105 -7.36 12.81 -9.30
C LYS A 105 -8.64 13.24 -8.61
N ASP A 106 -9.65 13.66 -9.38
CA ASP A 106 -10.94 14.10 -8.87
C ASP A 106 -11.65 12.99 -8.08
N LYS A 107 -11.60 11.75 -8.58
CA LYS A 107 -12.20 10.60 -7.90
C LYS A 107 -11.43 10.19 -6.66
N PHE A 108 -10.10 10.23 -6.73
CA PHE A 108 -9.28 9.98 -5.54
C PHE A 108 -9.54 11.01 -4.43
N GLU A 109 -9.67 12.30 -4.78
CA GLU A 109 -9.99 13.36 -3.82
C GLU A 109 -11.39 13.17 -3.20
N GLU A 110 -12.40 12.81 -4.01
CA GLU A 110 -13.74 12.44 -3.51
C GLU A 110 -13.66 11.29 -2.49
N PHE A 111 -12.90 10.23 -2.80
CA PHE A 111 -12.71 9.08 -1.91
C PHE A 111 -12.04 9.44 -0.58
N ILE A 112 -11.00 10.28 -0.61
CA ILE A 112 -10.35 10.79 0.60
C ILE A 112 -11.32 11.62 1.45
N ASP A 113 -12.18 12.43 0.82
CA ASP A 113 -13.19 13.19 1.55
C ASP A 113 -14.27 12.30 2.18
N GLU A 114 -14.59 11.15 1.57
CA GLU A 114 -15.46 10.14 2.18
C GLU A 114 -14.82 9.50 3.41
N ILE A 115 -13.54 9.11 3.34
CA ILE A 115 -12.78 8.60 4.50
C ILE A 115 -12.82 9.63 5.64
N ARG A 116 -12.55 10.90 5.34
CA ARG A 116 -12.58 11.98 6.33
C ARG A 116 -13.96 12.16 6.96
N LYS A 117 -15.04 12.10 6.17
CA LYS A 117 -16.42 12.18 6.69
C LYS A 117 -16.74 11.03 7.63
N GLN A 118 -16.39 9.79 7.25
CA GLN A 118 -16.59 8.62 8.10
C GLN A 118 -15.85 8.75 9.43
N GLN A 119 -14.62 9.27 9.41
CA GLN A 119 -13.86 9.56 10.62
C GLN A 119 -14.53 10.64 11.48
N LEU A 120 -15.05 11.72 10.88
CA LEU A 120 -15.75 12.77 11.62
C LEU A 120 -17.05 12.27 12.27
N ASP A 121 -17.74 11.33 11.63
CA ASP A 121 -19.01 10.77 12.10
C ASP A 121 -18.82 9.75 13.24
N ASP A 122 -17.66 9.09 13.35
CA ASP A 122 -17.31 8.16 14.42
C ASP A 122 -16.06 8.64 15.21
N TRP A 123 -16.33 9.32 16.33
CA TRP A 123 -15.28 9.90 17.18
C TRP A 123 -14.31 8.86 17.76
N ASP A 124 -14.81 7.69 18.18
CA ASP A 124 -13.96 6.64 18.75
C ASP A 124 -13.09 5.98 17.67
N TYR A 125 -13.60 5.86 16.45
CA TYR A 125 -12.81 5.45 15.29
C TYR A 125 -11.71 6.48 14.96
N ASN A 126 -12.07 7.76 14.80
CA ASN A 126 -11.10 8.79 14.48
C ASN A 126 -10.00 8.91 15.54
N LYS A 127 -10.35 8.82 16.83
CA LYS A 127 -9.34 8.84 17.90
C LYS A 127 -8.34 7.68 17.79
N ARG A 128 -8.79 6.49 17.37
CA ARG A 128 -7.89 5.34 17.14
C ARG A 128 -6.98 5.58 15.93
N VAL A 129 -7.53 6.10 14.84
CA VAL A 129 -6.77 6.46 13.63
C VAL A 129 -5.69 7.50 13.95
N GLU A 130 -6.05 8.61 14.61
CA GLU A 130 -5.09 9.66 14.98
C GLU A 130 -4.01 9.14 15.94
N ALA A 131 -4.38 8.30 16.91
CA ALA A 131 -3.40 7.68 17.81
C ALA A 131 -2.42 6.78 17.03
N ALA A 132 -2.93 5.99 16.08
CA ALA A 132 -2.11 5.14 15.24
C ALA A 132 -1.16 5.94 14.34
N VAL A 133 -1.65 7.02 13.70
CA VAL A 133 -0.81 7.92 12.90
C VAL A 133 0.33 8.49 13.74
N ASN A 134 0.04 9.02 14.92
CA ASN A 134 1.05 9.60 15.80
C ASN A 134 2.10 8.56 16.25
N GLU A 135 1.67 7.36 16.62
CA GLU A 135 2.58 6.29 17.04
C GLU A 135 3.47 5.83 15.88
N LEU A 136 2.90 5.65 14.67
CA LEU A 136 3.67 5.27 13.49
C LEU A 136 4.67 6.37 13.07
N GLN A 137 4.27 7.64 13.16
CA GLN A 137 5.18 8.77 12.94
C GLN A 137 6.36 8.74 13.91
N ASN A 138 6.11 8.52 15.21
CA ASN A 138 7.15 8.45 16.21
C ASN A 138 8.05 7.21 16.06
N ALA A 139 7.45 6.05 15.80
CA ALA A 139 8.17 4.79 15.69
C ALA A 139 9.07 4.76 14.45
N PHE A 140 8.58 5.23 13.30
CA PHE A 140 9.29 5.09 12.02
C PHE A 140 9.89 6.40 11.48
N GLY A 141 9.67 7.54 12.16
CA GLY A 141 10.14 8.85 11.70
C GLY A 141 9.41 9.33 10.46
N LEU A 142 8.13 8.97 10.32
CA LEU A 142 7.34 9.25 9.12
C LEU A 142 6.92 10.72 9.06
N GLN A 143 6.73 11.21 7.85
CA GLN A 143 6.22 12.56 7.58
C GLN A 143 4.95 12.44 6.72
N ASN A 144 4.00 13.35 6.93
CA ASN A 144 2.86 13.45 6.02
C ASN A 144 3.32 13.95 4.65
N ILE A 145 2.71 13.41 3.61
CA ILE A 145 2.87 13.81 2.22
C ILE A 145 1.67 14.70 1.87
N GLU A 146 1.94 15.93 1.47
CA GLU A 146 0.90 16.95 1.23
C GLU A 146 0.05 16.63 -0.01
N ASP A 147 0.67 16.37 -1.16
CA ASP A 147 -0.01 15.91 -2.38
C ASP A 147 0.33 14.45 -2.66
N VAL A 148 -0.40 13.55 -2.00
CA VAL A 148 -0.28 12.09 -2.16
C VAL A 148 -0.47 11.69 -3.63
N TYR A 149 -1.42 12.30 -4.34
CA TYR A 149 -1.72 11.97 -5.74
C TYR A 149 -0.54 12.30 -6.66
N CYS A 150 0.02 13.49 -6.53
CA CYS A 150 1.21 13.89 -7.29
C CYS A 150 2.39 12.96 -6.97
N HIS A 151 2.64 12.70 -5.68
CA HIS A 151 3.75 11.86 -5.24
C HIS A 151 3.68 10.43 -5.78
N VAL A 152 2.51 9.79 -5.75
CA VAL A 152 2.34 8.44 -6.30
C VAL A 152 2.50 8.44 -7.81
N ASN A 153 1.90 9.39 -8.53
CA ASN A 153 2.00 9.45 -9.99
C ASN A 153 3.42 9.75 -10.49
N GLU A 154 4.17 10.61 -9.78
CA GLU A 154 5.60 10.82 -10.05
C GLU A 154 6.42 9.55 -9.82
N THR A 155 6.11 8.82 -8.74
CA THR A 155 6.74 7.54 -8.42
C THR A 155 6.46 6.50 -9.52
N LYS A 156 5.20 6.37 -9.94
CA LYS A 156 4.78 5.49 -11.04
C LYS A 156 5.46 5.82 -12.36
N SER A 157 5.61 7.10 -12.68
CA SER A 157 6.21 7.56 -13.94
C SER A 157 7.72 7.37 -13.97
N ASN A 158 8.37 7.20 -12.82
CA ASN A 158 9.81 7.05 -12.73
C ASN A 158 10.24 5.58 -12.83
N LEU A 159 10.73 5.20 -14.01
CA LEU A 159 11.19 3.84 -14.33
C LEU A 159 12.30 3.32 -13.41
N SER A 160 13.04 4.17 -12.70
CA SER A 160 14.09 3.73 -11.77
C SER A 160 13.56 3.01 -10.52
N TYR A 161 12.27 3.18 -10.21
CA TYR A 161 11.61 2.45 -9.13
C TYR A 161 10.98 1.14 -9.60
N HIS A 162 10.89 0.90 -10.90
CA HIS A 162 10.25 -0.31 -11.40
C HIS A 162 11.17 -1.52 -11.25
N ALA A 163 10.67 -2.53 -10.55
CA ALA A 163 11.32 -3.82 -10.41
C ALA A 163 10.97 -4.74 -11.59
N ASN A 164 11.89 -5.65 -11.90
CA ASN A 164 11.63 -6.73 -12.86
C ASN A 164 10.71 -7.78 -12.20
N MET A 165 9.47 -7.83 -12.65
CA MET A 165 8.47 -8.79 -12.17
C MET A 165 8.47 -10.06 -13.01
N ALA A 166 8.35 -11.21 -12.34
CA ALA A 166 8.08 -12.49 -12.99
C ALA A 166 6.62 -12.88 -12.76
N PHE A 167 5.89 -13.23 -13.81
CA PHE A 167 4.50 -13.67 -13.72
C PHE A 167 4.34 -15.14 -14.12
N SER A 168 3.26 -15.75 -13.64
CA SER A 168 2.88 -17.11 -14.01
C SER A 168 2.39 -17.18 -15.46
N LYS A 169 2.31 -18.40 -16.00
CA LYS A 169 1.64 -18.62 -17.29
C LYS A 169 0.15 -18.28 -17.22
N GLU A 170 -0.51 -18.62 -16.11
CA GLU A 170 -1.91 -18.30 -15.87
C GLU A 170 -2.19 -16.79 -16.01
N TYR A 171 -1.30 -15.93 -15.49
CA TYR A 171 -1.40 -14.48 -15.68
C TYR A 171 -1.37 -14.10 -17.17
N SER A 172 -0.41 -14.67 -17.92
CA SER A 172 -0.23 -14.39 -19.34
C SER A 172 -1.47 -14.81 -20.15
N ASP A 173 -2.05 -15.97 -19.81
CA ASP A 173 -3.27 -16.48 -20.43
C ASP A 173 -4.50 -15.63 -20.07
N SER A 174 -4.49 -14.94 -18.91
CA SER A 174 -5.61 -14.13 -18.41
C SER A 174 -5.63 -12.69 -18.97
N ILE A 175 -4.50 -12.19 -19.47
CA ILE A 175 -4.39 -10.86 -20.10
C ILE A 175 -4.30 -10.91 -21.64
N GLY A 176 -4.34 -12.12 -22.21
CA GLY A 176 -4.22 -12.43 -23.64
C GLY A 176 -5.53 -12.37 -24.41
#